data_AF-A0A3M6T408-F1
#
_entry.id   AF-A0A3M6T408-F1
#
_cell.length_a   1.000
_cell.length_b   1.000
_cell.length_c   1.000
_cell.angle_alpha   90.00
_cell.angle_beta   90.00
_cell.angle_gamma   90.00
#
_symmetry.space_group_name_H-M   'P 1'
#
loop_
_entity.id
_entity.type
_entity.pdbx_description
1 polymer ?
#
loop_
_entity_poly.entity_id
_entity_poly.type
_entity_poly.pdbx_seq_one_letter_code
_entity_poly.pdbx_strand_id
1 'polypeptide(L)'
;MPWCIYCRHPATVTVIEISAVIGIVVWAAGYRLIRPCMFLAGFVLGFLIFYVFSPLIFKTQLCCGPNGKEIAHVLFSALVGVFGGFLGCRLYRLGVFTIGECLGLLVGLTILSTPLYKYFHSNIAYAALMATVSLMFGSLAHFYEKPVVVIATACAGSFAVFYAIPVFVCWGVSTAVGCAIQYKVTANSLNSNSNLLQFCNCCDRPKPDR
;
A
#
# COMPACT_ATOMS: atom_id res chain seq x y z
N MET A 1 -26.53 10.26 2.14
CA MET A 1 -25.77 10.34 3.40
C MET A 1 -25.73 8.95 4.06
N PRO A 2 -24.77 8.07 3.72
CA PRO A 2 -24.68 6.71 4.28
C PRO A 2 -23.67 6.56 5.44
N TRP A 3 -22.87 7.59 5.74
CA TRP A 3 -21.70 7.48 6.61
C TRP A 3 -22.01 7.29 8.12
N CYS A 4 -23.22 7.61 8.59
CA CYS A 4 -23.59 7.45 10.01
C CYS A 4 -23.78 5.98 10.46
N ILE A 5 -23.93 5.04 9.53
CA ILE A 5 -24.16 3.62 9.87
C ILE A 5 -22.84 2.92 10.29
N TYR A 6 -21.70 3.49 9.92
CA TYR A 6 -20.37 2.89 10.15
C TYR A 6 -19.87 2.99 11.60
N CYS A 7 -20.54 3.77 12.46
CA CYS A 7 -20.17 3.95 13.88
C CYS A 7 -20.53 2.75 14.78
N ARG A 8 -21.03 1.65 14.23
CA ARG A 8 -21.60 0.55 15.03
C ARG A 8 -20.58 -0.49 15.53
N HIS A 9 -19.39 -0.56 14.94
CA HIS A 9 -18.35 -1.52 15.38
C HIS A 9 -17.06 -0.81 15.84
N PRO A 10 -16.56 -1.09 17.05
CA PRO A 10 -15.31 -0.49 17.55
C PRO A 10 -14.08 -0.86 16.70
N ALA A 11 -14.13 -1.98 15.96
CA ALA A 11 -13.04 -2.42 15.09
C ALA A 11 -12.87 -1.52 13.85
N THR A 12 -13.95 -1.12 13.17
CA THR A 12 -13.87 -0.26 11.97
C THR A 12 -13.27 1.11 12.28
N VAL A 13 -13.42 1.57 13.52
CA VAL A 13 -12.87 2.84 14.00
C VAL A 13 -11.36 2.78 14.09
N THR A 14 -10.85 1.74 14.76
CA THR A 14 -9.40 1.55 14.90
C THR A 14 -8.72 1.44 13.55
N VAL A 15 -9.37 0.79 12.58
CA VAL A 15 -8.86 0.69 11.20
C VAL A 15 -8.80 2.05 10.52
N ILE A 16 -9.80 2.92 10.71
CA ILE A 16 -9.82 4.25 10.09
C ILE A 16 -8.74 5.14 10.69
N GLU A 17 -8.60 5.18 12.02
CA GLU A 17 -7.56 5.94 12.72
C GLU A 17 -6.15 5.49 12.29
N ILE A 18 -5.90 4.19 12.25
CA ILE A 18 -4.61 3.63 11.82
C ILE A 18 -4.35 3.99 10.35
N SER A 19 -5.37 3.90 9.48
CA SER A 19 -5.22 4.27 8.07
C SER A 19 -4.94 5.77 7.86
N ALA A 20 -5.51 6.64 8.69
CA ALA A 20 -5.26 8.08 8.66
C ALA A 20 -3.83 8.41 9.10
N VAL A 21 -3.33 7.77 10.18
CA VAL A 21 -1.94 7.93 10.64
C VAL A 21 -0.97 7.42 9.57
N ILE A 22 -1.23 6.26 8.97
CA ILE A 22 -0.43 5.73 7.86
C ILE A 22 -0.46 6.71 6.67
N GLY A 23 -1.62 7.28 6.35
CA GLY A 23 -1.77 8.27 5.28
C GLY A 23 -0.92 9.53 5.49
N ILE A 24 -0.86 10.05 6.71
CA ILE A 24 -0.01 11.20 7.08
C ILE A 24 1.47 10.85 6.98
N VAL A 25 1.86 9.65 7.43
CA VAL A 25 3.24 9.16 7.31
C VAL A 25 3.64 8.99 5.84
N VAL A 26 2.74 8.46 5.00
CA VAL A 26 2.96 8.34 3.55
C VAL A 26 3.03 9.72 2.90
N TRP A 27 2.24 10.69 3.36
CA TRP A 27 2.30 12.07 2.87
C TRP A 27 3.63 12.75 3.21
N ALA A 28 4.13 12.57 4.44
CA ALA A 28 5.37 13.20 4.90
C ALA A 28 6.66 12.47 4.42
N ALA A 29 6.61 11.15 4.26
CA ALA A 29 7.77 10.31 3.97
C ALA A 29 7.69 9.56 2.63
N GLY A 30 6.70 9.86 1.78
CA GLY A 30 6.33 9.06 0.60
C GLY A 30 7.49 8.69 -0.31
N TYR A 31 8.36 9.65 -0.67
CA TYR A 31 9.53 9.37 -1.51
C TYR A 31 10.55 8.43 -0.85
N ARG A 32 10.68 8.50 0.48
CA ARG A 32 11.63 7.69 1.24
C ARG A 32 11.09 6.28 1.53
N LEU A 33 9.76 6.11 1.55
CA LEU A 33 9.08 4.85 1.86
C LEU A 33 9.02 3.87 0.67
N ILE A 34 9.12 4.36 -0.57
CA ILE A 34 9.01 3.51 -1.75
C ILE A 34 10.19 2.53 -1.86
N ARG A 35 11.42 2.96 -1.53
CA ARG A 35 12.60 2.09 -1.55
C ARG A 35 12.48 0.88 -0.61
N PRO A 36 12.14 1.04 0.69
CA PRO A 36 11.98 -0.10 1.58
C PRO A 36 10.76 -0.96 1.23
N CYS A 37 9.65 -0.37 0.75
CA CYS A 37 8.50 -1.16 0.28
C CYS A 37 8.87 -2.08 -0.89
N MET A 38 9.63 -1.59 -1.87
CA MET A 38 10.06 -2.39 -3.01
C MET A 38 11.05 -3.49 -2.60
N PHE A 39 11.95 -3.20 -1.65
CA PHE A 39 12.82 -4.22 -1.07
C PHE A 39 12.01 -5.31 -0.37
N LEU A 40 11.04 -4.90 0.47
CA LEU A 40 10.20 -5.83 1.22
C LEU A 40 9.33 -6.68 0.29
N ALA A 41 8.75 -6.08 -0.75
CA ALA A 41 7.98 -6.80 -1.76
C ALA A 41 8.85 -7.83 -2.50
N GLY A 42 10.06 -7.44 -2.94
CA GLY A 42 11.00 -8.36 -3.57
C GLY A 42 11.48 -9.47 -2.63
N PHE A 43 11.66 -9.15 -1.34
CA PHE A 43 12.02 -10.12 -0.31
C PHE A 43 10.92 -11.16 -0.10
N VAL A 44 9.68 -10.70 0.13
CA VAL A 44 8.54 -11.58 0.38
C VAL A 44 8.26 -12.44 -0.84
N LEU A 45 8.30 -11.86 -2.04
CA LEU A 45 8.01 -12.57 -3.28
C LEU A 45 9.12 -13.58 -3.61
N GLY A 46 10.39 -13.22 -3.44
CA GLY A 46 11.52 -14.14 -3.59
C GLY A 46 11.50 -15.27 -2.56
N PHE A 47 11.22 -14.96 -1.29
CA PHE A 47 11.05 -15.93 -0.22
C PHE A 47 9.90 -16.90 -0.53
N LEU A 48 8.74 -16.39 -0.95
CA LEU A 48 7.56 -17.21 -1.21
C LEU A 48 7.75 -18.12 -2.42
N ILE A 49 8.32 -17.62 -3.52
CA ILE A 49 8.62 -18.44 -4.70
C ILE A 49 9.58 -19.56 -4.34
N PHE A 50 10.70 -19.26 -3.67
CA PHE A 50 11.67 -20.30 -3.30
C PHE A 50 11.13 -21.28 -2.26
N TYR A 51 10.30 -20.81 -1.32
CA TYR A 51 9.65 -21.66 -0.34
C TYR A 51 8.72 -22.68 -1.01
N VAL A 52 7.93 -22.25 -1.99
CA VAL A 52 6.99 -23.12 -2.73
C VAL A 52 7.70 -24.03 -3.73
N PHE A 53 8.77 -23.58 -4.39
CA PHE A 53 9.51 -24.38 -5.38
C PHE A 53 10.48 -25.38 -4.76
N SER A 54 11.01 -25.12 -3.56
CA SER A 54 11.95 -26.02 -2.87
C SER A 54 11.45 -27.47 -2.74
N PRO A 55 10.19 -27.76 -2.34
CA PRO A 55 9.71 -29.14 -2.24
C PRO A 55 9.58 -29.85 -3.59
N LEU A 56 9.50 -29.12 -4.71
CA LEU A 56 9.42 -29.73 -6.04
C LEU A 56 10.79 -30.21 -6.55
N ILE A 57 11.88 -29.57 -6.13
CA ILE A 57 13.23 -29.80 -6.68
C ILE A 57 14.03 -30.77 -5.79
N PHE A 58 13.89 -30.68 -4.47
CA PHE A 58 14.64 -31.52 -3.53
C PHE A 58 13.77 -32.66 -3.00
N LYS A 59 13.50 -33.64 -3.87
CA LYS A 59 12.96 -34.96 -3.49
C LYS A 59 14.03 -35.84 -2.80
N THR A 60 14.90 -35.27 -1.97
CA THR A 60 16.03 -35.97 -1.35
C THR A 60 15.98 -35.89 0.18
N GLN A 61 16.55 -36.91 0.82
CA GLN A 61 16.41 -37.34 2.22
C GLN A 61 16.72 -36.30 3.32
N LEU A 62 17.00 -35.03 2.99
CA LEU A 62 17.23 -33.96 3.97
C LEU A 62 15.94 -33.52 4.71
N CYS A 63 14.74 -33.74 4.13
CA CYS A 63 13.47 -33.33 4.74
C CYS A 63 12.73 -34.42 5.53
N CYS A 64 13.09 -35.71 5.40
CA CYS A 64 12.42 -36.83 6.10
C CYS A 64 13.34 -37.51 7.13
N GLY A 65 14.19 -36.76 7.81
CA GLY A 65 15.03 -37.28 8.90
C GLY A 65 14.37 -37.01 10.27
N PRO A 66 14.38 -37.97 11.22
CA PRO A 66 13.76 -37.83 12.54
C PRO A 66 14.41 -36.76 13.47
N ASN A 67 15.44 -36.06 12.99
CA ASN A 67 16.08 -34.89 13.65
C ASN A 67 16.18 -33.70 12.67
N GLY A 68 15.23 -33.61 11.73
CA GLY A 68 15.30 -32.81 10.51
C GLY A 68 15.38 -31.31 10.75
N LYS A 69 16.40 -30.69 10.17
CA LYS A 69 16.66 -29.24 10.16
C LYS A 69 15.58 -28.48 9.35
N GLU A 70 14.35 -28.39 9.85
CA GLU A 70 13.34 -27.43 9.33
C GLU A 70 13.92 -26.01 9.23
N ILE A 71 14.77 -25.68 10.20
CA ILE A 71 15.49 -24.42 10.29
C ILE A 71 16.38 -24.16 9.06
N ALA A 72 16.98 -25.19 8.45
CA ALA A 72 17.87 -25.01 7.30
C ALA A 72 17.11 -24.61 6.03
N HIS A 73 15.88 -25.11 5.85
CA HIS A 73 15.03 -24.76 4.71
C HIS A 73 14.58 -23.30 4.80
N VAL A 74 14.12 -22.89 5.98
CA VAL A 74 13.73 -21.49 6.24
C VAL A 74 14.93 -20.54 6.07
N LEU A 75 16.11 -20.93 6.55
CA LEU A 75 17.32 -20.12 6.44
C LEU A 75 17.75 -19.92 4.98
N PHE A 76 17.71 -20.97 4.16
CA PHE A 76 18.07 -20.87 2.74
C PHE A 76 17.06 -20.02 1.95
N SER A 77 15.76 -20.20 2.22
CA SER A 77 14.72 -19.36 1.63
C SER A 77 14.87 -17.89 2.03
N ALA A 78 15.22 -17.61 3.28
CA ALA A 78 15.47 -16.24 3.75
C ALA A 78 16.64 -15.59 3.01
N LEU A 79 17.76 -16.30 2.80
CA LEU A 79 18.91 -15.79 2.05
C LEU A 79 18.55 -15.43 0.61
N VAL A 80 17.79 -16.31 -0.07
CA VAL A 80 17.34 -16.06 -1.44
C VAL A 80 16.31 -14.92 -1.48
N GLY A 81 15.46 -14.81 -0.48
CA GLY A 81 14.58 -13.66 -0.27
C GLY A 81 15.37 -12.35 -0.20
N VAL A 82 16.45 -12.28 0.59
CA VAL A 82 17.29 -11.06 0.68
C VAL A 82 17.87 -10.70 -0.70
N PHE A 83 18.33 -11.69 -1.45
CA PHE A 83 18.82 -11.48 -2.81
C PHE A 83 17.71 -10.99 -3.75
N GLY A 84 16.49 -11.54 -3.62
CA GLY A 84 15.30 -11.09 -4.35
C GLY A 84 14.90 -9.65 -4.01
N GLY A 85 14.99 -9.25 -2.74
CA GLY A 85 14.77 -7.87 -2.30
C GLY A 85 15.79 -6.90 -2.91
N PHE A 86 17.07 -7.27 -2.92
CA PHE A 86 18.13 -6.46 -3.53
C PHE A 86 17.94 -6.32 -5.06
N LEU A 87 17.55 -7.40 -5.73
CA LEU A 87 17.26 -7.40 -7.16
C LEU A 87 16.01 -6.54 -7.46
N GLY A 88 14.98 -6.61 -6.60
CA GLY A 88 13.78 -5.79 -6.68
C GLY A 88 14.07 -4.30 -6.67
N CYS A 89 15.03 -3.85 -5.83
CA CYS A 89 15.47 -2.44 -5.84
C CYS A 89 16.08 -2.01 -7.18
N ARG A 90 16.81 -2.89 -7.88
CA ARG A 90 17.34 -2.59 -9.21
C ARG A 90 16.28 -2.65 -10.30
N LEU A 91 15.37 -3.62 -10.22
CA LEU A 91 14.25 -3.79 -11.14
C LEU A 91 13.30 -2.59 -11.12
N TYR A 92 13.11 -1.92 -9.97
CA TYR A 92 12.29 -0.70 -9.91
C TYR A 92 12.78 0.38 -10.88
N ARG A 93 14.09 0.64 -10.91
CA ARG A 93 14.69 1.63 -11.82
C ARG A 93 14.56 1.20 -13.29
N LEU A 94 14.60 -0.10 -13.57
CA LEU A 94 14.41 -0.65 -14.91
C LEU A 94 12.93 -0.61 -15.34
N GLY A 95 12.00 -0.84 -14.41
CA GLY A 95 10.56 -0.78 -14.66
C GLY A 95 10.10 0.61 -15.06
N VAL A 96 10.55 1.65 -14.36
CA VAL A 96 10.23 3.05 -14.71
C VAL A 96 10.72 3.40 -16.12
N PHE A 97 11.88 2.88 -16.52
CA PHE A 97 12.39 3.04 -17.89
C PHE A 97 11.46 2.37 -18.92
N THR A 98 11.01 1.14 -18.68
CA THR A 98 10.10 0.43 -19.61
C THR A 98 8.73 1.12 -19.75
N ILE A 99 8.21 1.72 -18.66
CA ILE A 99 6.96 2.49 -18.72
C ILE A 99 7.13 3.73 -19.61
N GLY A 100 8.25 4.43 -19.47
CA GLY A 100 8.60 5.57 -20.33
C GLY A 100 8.78 5.17 -21.79
N GLU A 101 9.38 4.00 -22.05
CA GLU A 101 9.56 3.47 -23.40
C GLU A 101 8.21 3.15 -24.06
N CYS A 102 7.30 2.47 -23.37
CA CYS A 102 5.93 2.21 -23.87
C CYS A 102 5.18 3.51 -24.21
N LEU A 103 5.36 4.55 -23.41
CA LEU A 103 4.73 5.86 -23.64
C LEU A 103 5.36 6.57 -24.84
N GLY A 104 6.68 6.48 -25.00
CA GLY A 104 7.38 6.98 -26.19
C GLY A 104 7.01 6.23 -27.47
N LEU A 105 6.77 4.92 -27.39
CA LEU A 105 6.25 4.10 -28.49
C LEU A 105 4.86 4.57 -28.94
N LEU A 106 3.96 4.83 -27.98
CA LEU A 106 2.63 5.39 -28.26
C LEU A 106 2.73 6.75 -28.96
N VAL A 107 3.60 7.63 -28.47
CA VAL A 107 3.85 8.94 -29.10
C VAL A 107 4.42 8.75 -30.52
N GLY A 108 5.40 7.86 -30.70
CA GLY A 108 5.94 7.52 -32.02
C GLY A 108 4.85 7.04 -32.99
N LEU A 109 3.93 6.18 -32.54
CA LEU A 109 2.78 5.73 -33.32
C LEU A 109 1.86 6.89 -33.73
N THR A 110 1.58 7.82 -32.81
CA THR A 110 0.74 8.99 -33.12
C THR A 110 1.38 9.93 -34.15
N ILE A 111 2.71 10.09 -34.12
CA ILE A 111 3.46 10.88 -35.11
C ILE A 111 3.43 10.20 -36.49
N LEU A 112 3.44 8.87 -36.55
CA LEU A 112 3.27 8.14 -37.80
C LEU A 112 1.83 8.26 -38.35
N SER A 113 0.83 8.41 -37.48
CA SER A 113 -0.57 8.57 -37.90
C SER A 113 -0.92 9.94 -38.48
N THR A 114 -0.01 10.92 -38.39
CA THR A 114 -0.15 12.25 -39.00
C THR A 114 0.35 12.25 -40.46
N PRO A 115 0.08 13.30 -41.28
CA PRO A 115 0.45 13.32 -42.71
C PRO A 115 1.97 13.24 -42.97
N LEU A 116 2.79 13.21 -41.93
CA LEU A 116 4.22 12.98 -41.96
C LEU A 116 4.61 11.62 -42.58
N TYR A 117 3.71 10.64 -42.59
CA TYR A 117 3.95 9.33 -43.23
C TYR A 117 4.34 9.46 -44.71
N LYS A 118 3.90 10.51 -45.40
CA LYS A 118 4.26 10.76 -46.82
C LYS A 118 5.75 10.98 -47.04
N TYR A 119 6.48 11.47 -46.04
CA TYR A 119 7.91 11.76 -46.14
C TYR A 119 8.80 10.53 -45.88
N PHE A 120 8.25 9.48 -45.26
CA PHE A 120 9.01 8.27 -44.93
C PHE A 120 8.58 7.10 -45.81
N HIS A 121 9.38 6.77 -46.83
CA HIS A 121 9.07 5.65 -47.72
C HIS A 121 9.74 4.32 -47.32
N SER A 122 10.58 4.31 -46.27
CA SER A 122 11.38 3.16 -45.87
C SER A 122 10.99 2.61 -44.49
N ASN A 123 10.76 1.29 -44.42
CA ASN A 123 10.49 0.53 -43.18
C ASN A 123 11.57 0.74 -42.11
N ILE A 124 12.82 0.93 -42.54
CA ILE A 124 13.96 1.14 -41.65
C ILE A 124 13.85 2.49 -40.93
N ALA A 125 13.36 3.51 -41.64
CA ALA A 125 13.25 4.85 -41.09
C ALA A 125 12.09 4.98 -40.08
N TYR A 126 11.00 4.23 -40.29
CA TYR A 126 9.92 4.10 -39.31
C TYR A 126 10.40 3.44 -38.01
N ALA A 127 11.15 2.33 -38.13
CA ALA A 127 11.73 1.66 -36.96
C ALA A 127 12.73 2.56 -36.22
N ALA A 128 13.57 3.30 -36.94
CA ALA A 128 14.54 4.22 -36.35
C ALA A 128 13.87 5.39 -35.59
N LEU A 129 12.82 5.99 -36.16
CA LEU A 129 12.07 7.04 -35.47
C LEU A 129 11.35 6.53 -34.21
N MET A 130 10.72 5.36 -34.31
CA MET A 130 10.08 4.74 -33.14
C MET A 130 11.11 4.44 -32.06
N ALA A 131 12.23 3.81 -32.40
CA ALA A 131 13.28 3.47 -31.43
C ALA A 131 13.83 4.73 -30.74
N THR A 132 14.14 5.78 -31.49
CA THR A 132 14.71 7.01 -30.93
C THR A 132 13.74 7.75 -30.02
N VAL A 133 12.48 7.94 -30.43
CA VAL A 133 11.45 8.60 -29.59
C VAL A 133 11.19 7.80 -28.32
N SER A 134 11.14 6.47 -28.42
CA SER A 134 10.96 5.57 -27.27
C SER A 134 12.12 5.68 -26.27
N LEU A 135 13.36 5.69 -26.76
CA LEU A 135 14.57 5.82 -25.93
C LEU A 135 14.66 7.23 -25.30
N MET A 136 14.27 8.27 -26.03
CA MET A 136 14.20 9.64 -25.51
C MET A 136 13.20 9.72 -24.35
N PHE A 137 11.97 9.26 -24.52
CA PHE A 137 10.94 9.26 -23.46
C PHE A 137 11.30 8.33 -22.29
N GLY A 138 11.90 7.17 -22.55
CA GLY A 138 12.41 6.27 -21.51
C GLY A 138 13.51 6.92 -20.66
N SER A 139 14.47 7.59 -21.30
CA SER A 139 15.54 8.32 -20.58
C SER A 139 15.00 9.51 -19.79
N LEU A 140 14.00 10.21 -20.34
CA LEU A 140 13.35 11.34 -19.71
C LEU A 140 12.56 10.91 -18.46
N ALA A 141 11.93 9.73 -18.49
CA ALA A 141 11.24 9.14 -17.34
C ALA A 141 12.16 8.94 -16.13
N HIS A 142 13.45 8.63 -16.35
CA HIS A 142 14.42 8.50 -15.26
C HIS A 142 14.69 9.83 -14.53
N PHE A 143 14.62 10.96 -15.23
CA PHE A 143 14.74 12.28 -14.59
C PHE A 143 13.45 12.67 -13.85
N TYR A 144 12.28 12.28 -14.36
CA TYR A 144 10.99 12.58 -13.73
C TYR A 144 10.56 11.61 -12.63
N GLU A 145 11.33 10.55 -12.34
CA GLU A 145 11.04 9.58 -11.27
C GLU A 145 10.80 10.30 -9.92
N LYS A 146 11.67 11.25 -9.54
CA LYS A 146 11.56 11.98 -8.27
C LYS A 146 10.31 12.87 -8.21
N PRO A 147 10.07 13.80 -9.15
CA PRO A 147 8.92 14.68 -9.07
C PRO A 147 7.58 13.94 -9.23
N VAL A 148 7.51 12.94 -10.12
CA VAL A 148 6.24 12.23 -10.37
C VAL A 148 5.77 11.46 -9.14
N VAL A 149 6.71 10.85 -8.43
CA VAL A 149 6.44 10.13 -7.18
C VAL A 149 5.97 11.09 -6.09
N VAL A 150 6.63 12.23 -5.93
CA VAL A 150 6.24 13.22 -4.91
C VAL A 150 4.83 13.73 -5.18
N ILE A 151 4.51 14.08 -6.44
CA ILE A 151 3.17 14.55 -6.81
C ILE A 151 2.12 13.45 -6.55
N ALA A 152 2.39 12.20 -6.96
CA ALA A 152 1.46 11.09 -6.73
C ALA A 152 1.21 10.85 -5.23
N THR A 153 2.26 10.86 -4.41
CA THR A 153 2.14 10.68 -2.95
C THR A 153 1.47 11.86 -2.26
N ALA A 154 1.72 13.09 -2.73
CA ALA A 154 1.07 14.30 -2.22
C ALA A 154 -0.44 14.28 -2.53
N CYS A 155 -0.82 13.92 -3.75
CA CYS A 155 -2.22 13.76 -4.14
C CYS A 155 -2.90 12.64 -3.33
N ALA A 156 -2.32 11.44 -3.28
CA ALA A 156 -2.88 10.32 -2.54
C ALA A 156 -3.03 10.61 -1.03
N GLY A 157 -2.01 11.23 -0.42
CA GLY A 157 -2.06 11.66 0.98
C GLY A 157 -3.12 12.72 1.24
N SER A 158 -3.26 13.71 0.34
CA SER A 158 -4.30 14.74 0.42
C SER A 158 -5.70 14.11 0.39
N PHE A 159 -5.97 13.20 -0.55
CA PHE A 159 -7.24 12.49 -0.61
C PHE A 159 -7.51 11.68 0.68
N ALA A 160 -6.51 10.98 1.22
CA ALA A 160 -6.67 10.24 2.47
C ALA A 160 -7.09 11.15 3.64
N VAL A 161 -6.53 12.35 3.75
CA VAL A 161 -6.90 13.33 4.78
C VAL A 161 -8.33 13.83 4.56
N PHE A 162 -8.72 14.17 3.32
CA PHE A 162 -10.09 14.61 3.01
C PHE A 162 -11.16 13.57 3.37
N TYR A 163 -10.87 12.28 3.18
CA TYR A 163 -11.77 11.20 3.59
C TYR A 163 -11.76 10.95 5.12
N ALA A 164 -10.65 11.23 5.81
CA ALA A 164 -10.52 11.04 7.26
C ALA A 164 -11.25 12.12 8.08
N ILE A 165 -11.28 13.38 7.62
CA ILE A 165 -11.91 14.51 8.32
C ILE A 165 -13.38 14.25 8.74
N PRO A 166 -14.31 13.86 7.84
CA PRO A 166 -15.71 13.67 8.24
C PRO A 166 -15.87 12.55 9.28
N VAL A 167 -15.03 11.51 9.21
CA VAL A 167 -15.03 10.44 10.20
C VAL A 167 -14.52 10.96 11.55
N PHE A 168 -13.42 11.72 11.56
CA PHE A 168 -12.87 12.30 12.78
C PHE A 168 -13.84 13.27 13.47
N VAL A 169 -14.55 14.10 12.70
CA VAL A 169 -15.58 15.01 13.23
C VAL A 169 -16.75 14.24 13.85
N CYS A 170 -17.24 13.19 13.19
CA CYS A 170 -18.26 12.31 13.77
C CYS A 170 -17.78 11.64 15.08
N TRP A 171 -16.50 11.26 15.15
CA TRP A 171 -15.86 10.71 16.35
C TRP A 171 -15.76 11.73 17.49
N GLY A 172 -15.25 12.93 17.22
CA GLY A 172 -15.15 14.00 18.22
C GLY A 172 -16.51 14.44 18.77
N VAL A 173 -17.55 14.46 17.93
CA VAL A 173 -18.92 14.72 18.38
C VAL A 173 -19.43 13.55 19.24
N SER A 174 -19.16 12.30 18.87
CA SER A 174 -19.60 11.13 19.63
C SER A 174 -18.97 11.05 21.03
N THR A 175 -17.67 11.33 21.15
CA THR A 175 -16.96 11.37 22.45
C THR A 175 -17.40 12.55 23.31
N ALA A 176 -17.57 13.75 22.73
CA ALA A 176 -18.05 14.93 23.44
C ALA A 176 -19.48 14.73 23.98
N VAL A 177 -20.37 14.14 23.18
CA VAL A 177 -21.74 13.81 23.61
C VAL A 177 -21.72 12.75 24.71
N GLY A 178 -20.88 11.71 24.58
CA GLY A 178 -20.70 10.70 25.62
C GLY A 178 -20.25 11.29 26.97
N CYS A 179 -19.24 12.17 26.94
CA CYS A 179 -18.76 12.88 28.13
C CYS A 179 -19.83 13.82 28.72
N ALA A 180 -20.59 14.53 27.88
CA ALA A 180 -21.66 15.41 28.33
C ALA A 180 -22.81 14.65 29.01
N ILE A 181 -23.18 13.47 28.47
CA ILE A 181 -24.18 12.59 29.08
C ILE A 181 -23.65 12.04 30.42
N GLN A 182 -22.42 11.54 30.47
CA GLN A 182 -21.78 11.05 31.70
C GLN A 182 -21.70 12.14 32.78
N TYR A 183 -21.34 13.37 32.42
CA TYR A 183 -21.32 14.50 33.34
C TYR A 183 -22.73 14.79 33.90
N LYS A 184 -23.76 14.81 33.03
CA LYS A 184 -25.15 15.00 33.49
C LYS A 184 -25.64 13.86 34.38
N VAL A 185 -25.34 12.61 34.04
CA VAL A 185 -25.73 11.43 34.84
C VAL A 185 -24.99 11.38 36.19
N THR A 186 -23.72 11.80 36.22
CA THR A 186 -22.91 11.89 37.45
C THR A 186 -23.39 13.04 38.34
N ALA A 187 -23.69 14.21 37.76
CA ALA A 187 -24.27 15.34 38.47
C ALA A 187 -25.67 15.02 39.03
N ASN A 188 -26.46 14.22 38.32
CA ASN A 188 -27.78 13.77 38.80
C ASN A 188 -27.68 12.60 39.81
N SER A 189 -26.63 11.77 39.72
CA SER A 189 -26.39 10.66 40.67
C SER A 189 -25.92 11.13 42.05
N LEU A 190 -25.20 12.26 42.14
CA LEU A 190 -24.92 12.90 43.44
C LEU A 190 -26.20 13.29 44.19
N ASN A 191 -27.33 13.38 43.49
CA ASN A 191 -28.65 13.68 44.06
C ASN A 191 -29.49 12.42 44.33
N SER A 192 -29.09 11.23 43.87
CA SER A 192 -29.94 10.03 43.89
C SER A 192 -29.13 8.73 44.10
N ASN A 193 -28.62 8.54 45.32
CA ASN A 193 -27.82 7.40 45.74
C ASN A 193 -28.62 6.08 45.84
N SER A 194 -28.97 5.44 44.72
CA SER A 194 -29.38 4.00 44.75
C SER A 194 -29.33 3.21 43.44
N ASN A 195 -29.29 3.81 42.24
CA ASN A 195 -29.52 3.05 40.98
C ASN A 195 -28.29 2.87 40.05
N LEU A 196 -27.09 3.19 40.52
CA LEU A 196 -25.89 3.30 39.67
C LEU A 196 -25.31 1.94 39.19
N LEU A 197 -25.66 0.83 39.84
CA LEU A 197 -25.18 -0.50 39.44
C LEU A 197 -25.77 -1.00 38.11
N GLN A 198 -26.82 -0.38 37.57
CA GLN A 198 -27.45 -0.85 36.33
C GLN A 198 -26.89 -0.21 35.05
N PHE A 199 -26.30 0.99 35.13
CA PHE A 199 -25.84 1.72 33.93
C PHE A 199 -24.41 1.38 33.49
N CYS A 200 -23.55 0.94 34.41
CA CYS A 200 -22.23 0.38 34.06
C CYS A 200 -22.32 -0.92 33.23
N ASN A 201 -23.47 -1.60 33.25
CA ASN A 201 -23.69 -2.85 32.53
C ASN A 201 -23.97 -2.66 31.02
N CYS A 202 -24.07 -1.42 30.53
CA CYS A 202 -24.24 -1.14 29.09
C CYS A 202 -22.91 -0.90 28.36
N CYS A 203 -21.78 -0.83 29.06
CA CYS A 203 -20.45 -0.70 28.46
C CYS A 203 -19.55 -1.93 28.68
N ASP A 204 -20.07 -3.00 29.30
CA ASP A 204 -19.29 -4.21 29.57
C ASP A 204 -19.48 -5.26 28.46
N ARG A 205 -18.37 -5.49 27.74
CA ARG A 205 -17.96 -6.67 26.95
C ARG A 205 -18.94 -7.34 25.97
N PRO A 206 -18.46 -7.76 24.76
CA PRO A 206 -19.22 -8.68 23.92
C PRO A 206 -19.37 -10.02 24.64
N LYS A 207 -20.62 -10.46 24.80
CA LYS A 207 -20.98 -11.79 25.29
C LYS A 207 -20.63 -12.82 24.21
N PRO A 208 -19.89 -13.89 24.51
CA PRO A 208 -19.66 -14.96 23.54
C PRO A 208 -20.98 -15.73 23.36
N ASP A 209 -21.48 -15.75 22.12
CA ASP A 209 -22.64 -16.55 21.73
C ASP A 209 -22.31 -18.04 21.94
N ARG A 210 -23.27 -18.74 22.54
CA ARG A 210 -23.26 -20.18 22.78
C ARG A 210 -23.98 -20.89 21.64
#